data_AF-A0A956M7I1-F1
#
_entry.id   AF-A0A956M7I1-F1
#
_cell.length_a   1.000
_cell.length_b   1.000
_cell.length_c   1.000
_cell.angle_alpha   90.00
_cell.angle_beta   90.00
_cell.angle_gamma   90.00
#
_symmetry.space_group_name_H-M   'P 1'
#
loop_
_entity.id
_entity.type
_entity.pdbx_description
1 polymer ?
#
loop_
_entity_poly.entity_id
_entity_poly.type
_entity_poly.pdbx_seq_one_letter_code
_entity_poly.pdbx_strand_id
1 'polypeptide(L)' 'MATQKIQSDYRRALFLSMIFISLGCVLLNTIALKAIGIVFIAVGGFFFIVGMVRRKKGRASEEK' A
#
# COMPACT_ATOMS: atom_id res chain seq x y z
N MET A 1 19.04 14.07 14.63
CA MET A 1 19.07 13.30 13.36
C MET A 1 18.07 12.13 13.37
N ALA A 2 16.78 12.34 13.66
CA ALA A 2 15.78 11.25 13.78
C ALA A 2 14.78 11.19 12.61
N THR A 3 14.78 12.18 11.73
CA THR A 3 13.72 12.40 10.73
C THR A 3 13.85 11.51 9.48
N GLN A 4 14.90 10.70 9.34
CA GLN A 4 15.14 9.88 8.13
C GLN A 4 14.50 8.49 8.16
N LYS A 5 14.22 7.88 9.32
CA LYS A 5 13.68 6.50 9.37
C LYS A 5 12.26 6.39 8.80
N ILE A 6 11.41 7.39 9.04
CA ILE A 6 9.97 7.36 8.71
C ILE A 6 9.73 7.44 7.18
N GLN A 7 10.65 8.02 6.42
CA GLN A 7 10.55 8.09 4.95
C GLN A 7 10.75 6.72 4.28
N SER A 8 11.68 5.91 4.79
CA SER A 8 12.04 4.59 4.25
C SER A 8 10.86 3.62 4.32
N ASP A 9 10.24 3.49 5.49
CA ASP A 9 9.17 2.51 5.71
C ASP A 9 7.89 2.87 4.95
N TYR A 10 7.61 4.16 4.75
CA TYR A 10 6.47 4.60 3.93
C TYR A 10 6.67 4.27 2.45
N ARG A 11 7.85 4.57 1.89
CA ARG A 11 8.16 4.20 0.49
C ARG A 11 8.08 2.69 0.31
N ARG A 12 8.58 1.90 1.27
CA ARG A 12 8.47 0.44 1.26
C ARG A 12 7.02 -0.03 1.32
N ALA A 13 6.18 0.56 2.16
CA ALA A 13 4.77 0.21 2.27
C ALA A 13 3.98 0.50 0.97
N LEU A 14 4.22 1.64 0.33
CA LEU A 14 3.63 1.95 -0.98
C LEU A 14 4.12 0.98 -2.06
N PHE A 15 5.42 0.65 -2.06
CA PHE A 15 6.00 -0.27 -3.01
C PHE A 15 5.41 -1.68 -2.86
N LEU A 16 5.25 -2.16 -1.63
CA LEU A 16 4.63 -3.45 -1.31
C LEU A 16 3.16 -3.49 -1.76
N SER A 17 2.43 -2.39 -1.55
CA SER A 17 1.03 -2.27 -1.98
C SER A 17 0.92 -2.31 -3.52
N MET A 18 1.85 -1.65 -4.22
CA MET A 18 1.88 -1.62 -5.68
C MET A 18 2.21 -3.00 -6.28
N ILE A 19 3.08 -3.78 -5.63
CA ILE A 19 3.35 -5.18 -5.98
C ILE A 19 2.08 -6.03 -5.83
N PHE A 20 1.34 -5.86 -4.73
CA PHE A 20 0.09 -6.60 -4.50
C PHE A 20 -0.99 -6.29 -5.55
N ILE A 21 -1.14 -5.01 -5.94
CA ILE A 21 -2.09 -4.60 -6.99
C ILE A 21 -1.68 -5.17 -8.36
N SER A 22 -0.40 -5.12 -8.68
CA SER A 22 0.17 -5.73 -9.91
C SER A 22 -0.11 -7.23 -9.97
N LEU A 23 0.17 -7.96 -8.88
CA LEU A 23 -0.12 -9.40 -8.77
C LEU A 23 -1.61 -9.69 -8.94
N GLY A 24 -2.47 -8.91 -8.29
CA GLY A 24 -3.92 -9.03 -8.41
C GLY A 24 -4.40 -8.81 -9.84
N CYS A 25 -3.82 -7.85 -10.57
CA CYS A 25 -4.15 -7.56 -11.96
C CYS A 25 -3.74 -8.70 -12.90
N VAL A 26 -2.56 -9.30 -12.69
CA VAL A 26 -2.10 -10.48 -13.41
C VAL A 26 -2.99 -11.69 -13.11
N LEU A 27 -3.33 -11.92 -11.84
CA LEU A 27 -4.25 -13.00 -11.45
C LEU A 27 -5.64 -12.85 -12.07
N LEU A 28 -6.11 -11.61 -12.27
CA LEU A 28 -7.42 -11.31 -12.85
C LEU A 28 -7.44 -11.48 -14.38
N ASN A 29 -6.32 -11.23 -15.06
CA ASN A 29 -6.20 -11.33 -16.52
C ASN A 29 -5.68 -12.68 -17.02
N THR A 30 -4.77 -13.31 -16.28
CA THR A 30 -4.04 -14.51 -16.72
C THR A 30 -4.69 -15.80 -16.21
N ILE A 31 -5.31 -15.77 -15.03
CA ILE A 31 -5.95 -16.95 -14.44
C ILE A 31 -7.45 -16.67 -14.37
N ALA A 32 -8.30 -17.62 -14.73
CA ALA A 32 -9.76 -17.48 -14.64
C ALA A 32 -10.29 -17.30 -13.19
N LEU A 33 -9.41 -17.03 -12.23
CA LEU A 33 -9.68 -16.74 -10.82
C LEU A 33 -10.01 -15.26 -10.60
N LYS A 34 -11.01 -14.75 -11.33
CA LYS A 34 -11.47 -13.36 -11.25
C LYS A 34 -11.75 -12.92 -9.80
N ALA A 35 -12.39 -13.77 -9.02
CA ALA A 35 -12.74 -13.46 -7.62
C ALA A 35 -11.50 -13.23 -6.74
N ILE A 36 -10.46 -14.05 -6.88
CA ILE A 36 -9.21 -13.93 -6.11
C ILE A 36 -8.43 -12.69 -6.54
N GLY A 37 -8.39 -12.39 -7.85
CA GLY A 37 -7.76 -11.17 -8.35
C GLY A 37 -8.39 -9.90 -7.77
N ILE A 38 -9.73 -9.85 -7.70
CA ILE A 38 -10.47 -8.71 -7.12
C ILE A 38 -10.12 -8.55 -5.63
N VAL A 39 -10.06 -9.65 -4.87
CA VAL A 39 -9.69 -9.61 -3.45
C VAL A 39 -8.27 -9.09 -3.26
N PHE A 40 -7.31 -9.53 -4.09
CA PHE A 40 -5.93 -9.03 -4.03
C PHE A 40 -5.83 -7.53 -4.35
N ILE A 41 -6.59 -7.05 -5.35
CA ILE A 41 -6.63 -5.62 -5.69
C ILE A 41 -7.28 -4.81 -4.57
N ALA A 42 -8.39 -5.30 -3.99
CA ALA A 42 -9.08 -4.63 -2.89
C ALA A 42 -8.21 -4.55 -1.63
N VAL A 43 -7.53 -5.64 -1.27
CA VAL A 43 -6.60 -5.68 -0.13
C VAL A 43 -5.38 -4.79 -0.39
N GLY A 44 -4.79 -4.85 -1.59
CA GLY A 44 -3.65 -4.01 -1.97
C GLY A 44 -4.01 -2.51 -1.97
N GLY A 45 -5.18 -2.15 -2.51
CA GLY A 45 -5.70 -0.79 -2.51
C GLY A 45 -6.04 -0.28 -1.10
N PHE A 46 -6.63 -1.12 -0.25
CA PHE A 46 -6.89 -0.78 1.14
C PHE A 46 -5.60 -0.52 1.91
N PHE A 47 -4.59 -1.39 1.74
CA PHE A 47 -3.29 -1.23 2.39
C PHE A 47 -2.57 0.04 1.94
N PHE A 48 -2.70 0.39 0.65
CA PHE A 48 -2.19 1.64 0.08
C PHE A 48 -2.83 2.87 0.75
N ILE A 49 -4.16 2.92 0.84
CA ILE A 49 -4.89 4.03 1.47
C ILE A 49 -4.55 4.14 2.96
N VAL A 50 -4.54 3.02 3.70
CA VAL A 50 -4.16 3.00 5.12
C VAL A 50 -2.73 3.48 5.32
N GLY A 51 -1.80 3.09 4.45
CA GLY A 51 -0.42 3.58 4.44
C GLY A 51 -0.36 5.11 4.30
N MET A 52 -1.12 5.68 3.37
CA MET A 52 -1.22 7.13 3.16
C MET A 52 -1.81 7.87 4.37
N VAL A 53 -2.89 7.35 4.96
CA VAL A 53 -3.56 7.95 6.12
C VAL A 53 -2.65 7.98 7.35
N ARG A 54 -1.92 6.89 7.63
CA ARG A 54 -0.95 6.83 8.74
C ARG A 54 0.18 7.86 8.58
N ARG A 55 0.61 8.13 7.35
CA ARG A 55 1.64 9.16 7.07
C ARG A 55 1.12 10.59 7.24
N LYS A 56 -0.17 10.82 7.03
CA LYS A 56 -0.81 12.12 7.29
C LYS A 56 -0.87 12.40 8.80
N LYS A 57 -1.16 11.38 9.60
CA LYS A 57 -1.22 11.48 11.07
C LYS A 57 0.17 11.70 11.72
N GLY A 58 1.21 11.06 11.19
CA GLY A 58 2.59 11.27 11.64
C GLY A 58 3.12 12.69 11.40
N ARG A 59 2.71 13.34 10.30
CA ARG A 59 3.09 14.73 10.03
C ARG A 59 2.28 15.76 10.84
N ALA A 60 1.07 15.43 11.25
CA ALA A 60 0.24 16.29 12.10
C ALA A 60 0.66 16.28 13.59
N SER A 61 1.43 15.29 14.02
CA SER A 61 1.93 15.21 15.40
C SER A 61 3.30 15.86 15.63
N GLU A 62 4.03 16.20 14.56
CA GLU A 62 5.28 17.00 14.66
C GLU A 62 5.02 18.52 14.63
N GLU A 63 3.76 18.95 14.45
CA GLU A 63 3.36 20.37 14.43
C GLU A 63 2.68 20.83 15.74
N LYS A 64 2.81 20.06 16.83
CA LYS A 64 2.34 20.43 18.16
C LYS A 64 3.43 20.36 19.21
#